data_AF-A0A524F8E8-F1
#
_entry.id   AF-A0A524F8E8-F1
#
_cell.length_a   1.000
_cell.length_b   1.000
_cell.length_c   1.000
_cell.angle_alpha   90.00
_cell.angle_beta   90.00
_cell.angle_gamma   90.00
#
_symmetry.space_group_name_H-M   'P 1'
#
loop_
_entity.id
_entity.type
_entity.pdbx_description
1 polymer ?
#
loop_
_entity_poly.entity_id
_entity_poly.type
_entity_poly.pdbx_seq_one_letter_code
_entity_poly.pdbx_strand_id
1 'polypeptide(L)'
;MDHGTWNTNAHRLQQGYWCSVCSQGENEQICRWYFEQIFNKSFPKTQLSKVIRIVNEKMYNETELDILNRLIKYGHFDGYAELKLNRKSIKLAFEYNGPQHYRFPNHVHKTKEKFNYQRFLDQMKQKVCDAEENKIVLIVFPFFIDERMDNPEIIQNYIVKEFNIKTGIDLVDLPKFNHKTYVFGQYKLDKYLK
;
A
#
# COMPACT_ATOMS: atom_id res chain seq x y z
N MET A 1 -6.07 -12.27 1.74
CA MET A 1 -6.38 -12.27 3.18
C MET A 1 -7.80 -12.79 3.40
N ASP A 2 -7.95 -14.04 3.83
CA ASP A 2 -9.20 -14.49 4.44
C ASP A 2 -9.19 -13.95 5.87
N HIS A 3 -9.91 -12.86 6.12
CA HIS A 3 -10.24 -12.52 7.51
C HIS A 3 -11.53 -13.28 7.81
N GLY A 4 -11.59 -13.97 8.94
CA GLY A 4 -12.79 -14.70 9.34
C GLY A 4 -14.06 -13.83 9.26
N THR A 5 -15.21 -14.49 9.29
CA THR A 5 -16.54 -13.88 9.11
C THR A 5 -16.66 -12.57 9.89
N TRP A 6 -16.81 -11.46 9.17
CA TRP A 6 -17.05 -10.17 9.80
C TRP A 6 -18.53 -10.07 10.17
N ASN A 7 -18.80 -10.14 11.47
CA ASN A 7 -20.15 -10.00 12.02
C ASN A 7 -20.39 -8.55 12.44
N THR A 8 -21.46 -7.95 11.92
CA THR A 8 -21.96 -6.64 12.36
C THR A 8 -23.47 -6.68 12.49
N ASN A 9 -24.06 -5.67 13.13
CA ASN A 9 -25.50 -5.51 13.22
C ASN A 9 -26.02 -4.46 12.22
N ALA A 10 -27.30 -4.56 11.86
CA ALA A 10 -27.93 -3.69 10.86
C ALA A 10 -27.84 -2.20 11.20
N HIS A 11 -27.91 -1.85 12.48
CA HIS A 11 -27.76 -0.48 12.97
C HIS A 11 -26.38 0.12 12.64
N ARG A 12 -25.30 -0.66 12.79
CA ARG A 12 -23.94 -0.23 12.43
C ARG A 12 -23.76 -0.05 10.91
N LEU A 13 -24.39 -0.89 10.10
CA LEU A 13 -24.40 -0.73 8.63
C LEU A 13 -25.10 0.57 8.22
N GLN A 14 -26.25 0.88 8.84
CA GLN A 14 -26.99 2.13 8.60
C GLN A 14 -26.20 3.39 9.01
N GLN A 15 -25.27 3.25 9.95
CA GLN A 15 -24.35 4.30 10.38
C GLN A 15 -23.06 4.38 9.54
N GLY A 16 -22.95 3.57 8.48
CA GLY A 16 -21.82 3.60 7.54
C GLY A 16 -20.61 2.74 7.94
N TYR A 17 -20.72 1.90 8.97
CA TYR A 17 -19.66 0.98 9.34
C TYR A 17 -19.67 -0.25 8.42
N TRP A 18 -18.63 -0.38 7.59
CA TRP A 18 -18.38 -1.52 6.72
C TRP A 18 -17.22 -2.38 7.25
N CYS A 19 -17.13 -3.62 6.77
CA CYS A 19 -16.01 -4.50 7.09
C CYS A 19 -14.68 -3.81 6.76
N SER A 20 -13.76 -3.70 7.73
CA SER A 20 -12.50 -2.95 7.55
C SER A 20 -11.54 -3.52 6.51
N VAL A 21 -11.79 -4.75 6.05
CA VAL A 21 -11.04 -5.40 4.97
C VAL A 21 -11.78 -5.24 3.64
N CYS A 22 -13.09 -5.50 3.59
CA CYS A 22 -13.89 -5.26 2.38
C CYS A 22 -14.13 -3.76 2.07
N SER A 23 -13.90 -2.86 3.03
CA SER A 23 -13.94 -1.40 2.84
C SER A 23 -12.60 -0.82 2.38
N GLN A 24 -11.53 -1.62 2.34
CA GLN A 24 -10.34 -1.23 1.61
C GLN A 24 -10.67 -1.16 0.12
N GLY A 25 -10.14 -0.14 -0.57
CA GLY A 25 -10.36 0.00 -2.00
C GLY A 25 -9.98 -1.28 -2.73
N GLU A 26 -10.82 -1.72 -3.67
CA GLU A 26 -10.58 -2.92 -4.50
C GLU A 26 -9.15 -2.93 -5.07
N ASN A 27 -8.67 -1.77 -5.52
CA ASN A 27 -7.34 -1.60 -6.08
C ASN A 27 -6.22 -1.81 -5.05
N GLU A 28 -6.38 -1.34 -3.80
CA GLU A 28 -5.43 -1.62 -2.71
C GLU A 28 -5.34 -3.13 -2.44
N GLN A 29 -6.48 -3.84 -2.49
CA GLN A 29 -6.54 -5.28 -2.27
C GLN A 29 -5.90 -6.07 -3.42
N ILE A 30 -6.11 -5.65 -4.67
CA ILE A 30 -5.45 -6.24 -5.84
C ILE A 30 -3.94 -6.03 -5.74
N CYS A 31 -3.48 -4.79 -5.48
CA CYS A 31 -2.06 -4.51 -5.26
C CYS A 31 -1.50 -5.41 -4.15
N ARG A 32 -2.14 -5.45 -2.99
CA ARG A 32 -1.74 -6.28 -1.85
C ARG A 32 -1.56 -7.73 -2.27
N TRP A 33 -2.54 -8.30 -2.98
CA TRP A 33 -2.48 -9.68 -3.44
C TRP A 33 -1.26 -9.94 -4.31
N TYR A 34 -0.93 -9.05 -5.25
CA TYR A 34 0.29 -9.19 -6.06
C TYR A 34 1.56 -9.16 -5.21
N PHE A 35 1.67 -8.24 -4.26
CA PHE A 35 2.80 -8.24 -3.32
C PHE A 35 2.88 -9.56 -2.54
N GLU A 36 1.76 -10.04 -2.02
CA GLU A 36 1.73 -11.31 -1.28
C GLU A 36 2.12 -12.51 -2.14
N GLN A 37 1.70 -12.56 -3.41
CA GLN A 37 2.07 -13.62 -4.36
C GLN A 37 3.54 -13.56 -4.75
N ILE A 38 4.03 -12.38 -5.16
CA ILE A 38 5.41 -12.19 -5.65
C ILE A 38 6.42 -12.52 -4.55
N PHE A 39 6.18 -12.08 -3.32
CA PHE A 39 7.12 -12.21 -2.22
C PHE A 39 6.82 -13.38 -1.28
N ASN A 40 5.75 -14.14 -1.53
CA ASN A 40 5.26 -15.25 -0.70
C ASN A 40 5.24 -14.89 0.80
N LYS A 41 4.71 -13.71 1.11
CA LYS A 41 4.73 -13.13 2.45
C LYS A 41 3.48 -12.28 2.64
N SER A 42 2.89 -12.28 3.83
CA SER A 42 1.77 -11.37 4.10
C SER A 42 2.25 -9.92 4.27
N PHE A 43 1.51 -8.99 3.69
CA PHE A 43 1.73 -7.55 3.81
C PHE A 43 0.54 -6.91 4.51
N PRO A 44 0.45 -6.91 5.85
CA PRO A 44 -0.63 -6.23 6.58
C PRO A 44 -0.52 -4.70 6.48
N LYS A 45 -1.68 -4.02 6.53
CA LYS A 45 -1.74 -2.56 6.70
C LYS A 45 -1.03 -2.19 7.98
N THR A 46 -0.06 -1.28 7.89
CA THR A 46 0.88 -1.02 8.98
C THR A 46 0.97 0.47 9.24
N GLN A 47 0.72 0.87 10.49
CA GLN A 47 0.87 2.25 10.93
C GLN A 47 2.34 2.66 10.88
N LEU A 48 2.63 3.86 10.37
CA LEU A 48 4.00 4.33 10.19
C LEU A 48 4.79 4.34 11.50
N SER A 49 4.18 4.79 12.61
CA SER A 49 4.79 4.81 13.94
C SER A 49 5.31 3.46 14.46
N LYS A 50 4.86 2.33 13.89
CA LYS A 50 5.33 0.99 14.27
C LYS A 50 6.65 0.60 13.62
N VAL A 51 6.97 1.18 12.47
CA VAL A 51 8.08 0.74 11.61
C VAL A 51 9.05 1.86 11.23
N ILE A 52 8.61 3.11 11.35
CA ILE A 52 9.41 4.31 11.11
C ILE A 52 9.91 4.87 12.43
N ARG A 53 11.18 5.27 12.44
CA ARG A 53 11.81 6.06 13.48
C ARG A 53 12.21 7.41 12.89
N ILE A 54 11.90 8.49 13.60
CA ILE A 54 12.53 9.77 13.33
C ILE A 54 13.87 9.77 14.04
N VAL A 55 14.89 10.04 13.27
CA VAL A 55 16.27 10.18 13.68
C VAL A 55 16.77 11.47 13.03
N ASN A 56 17.69 12.16 13.70
CA ASN A 56 18.21 13.44 13.21
C ASN A 56 17.14 14.53 13.07
N GLU A 57 16.28 14.70 14.09
CA GLU A 57 15.26 15.76 14.16
C GLU A 57 15.82 17.15 13.83
N LYS A 58 17.10 17.40 14.14
CA LYS A 58 17.84 18.63 13.85
C LYS A 58 17.96 18.97 12.35
N MET A 59 17.71 18.02 11.44
CA MET A 59 17.68 18.28 10.00
C MET A 59 16.40 18.96 9.54
N TYR A 60 15.35 18.94 10.36
CA TYR A 60 14.05 19.51 10.06
C TYR A 60 13.87 20.80 10.84
N ASN A 61 13.22 21.79 10.22
CA ASN A 61 12.71 22.92 10.99
C ASN A 61 11.50 22.49 11.85
N GLU A 62 11.11 23.32 12.82
CA GLU A 62 10.02 23.01 13.76
C GLU A 62 8.69 22.66 13.07
N THR A 63 8.37 23.35 11.97
CA THR A 63 7.14 23.09 11.20
C THR A 63 7.21 21.76 10.46
N GLU A 64 8.34 21.47 9.80
CA GLU A 64 8.57 20.18 9.15
C GLU A 64 8.51 19.03 10.15
N LEU A 65 9.07 19.23 11.36
CA LEU A 65 9.07 18.24 12.41
C LEU A 65 7.64 17.99 12.96
N ASP A 66 6.81 19.01 13.17
CA ASP A 66 5.40 18.82 13.54
C ASP A 66 4.63 18.05 12.46
N ILE A 67 4.83 18.42 11.18
CA ILE A 67 4.20 17.73 10.06
C ILE A 67 4.63 16.26 10.00
N LEU A 68 5.93 15.99 10.14
CA LEU A 68 6.49 14.63 10.11
C LEU A 68 5.99 13.79 11.29
N ASN A 69 5.93 14.37 12.49
CA ASN A 69 5.37 13.72 13.68
C ASN A 69 3.91 13.33 13.48
N ARG A 70 3.09 14.23 12.91
CA ARG A 70 1.69 13.93 12.58
C ARG A 70 1.57 12.86 11.51
N LEU A 71 2.39 12.94 10.45
CA LEU A 71 2.44 11.94 9.39
C LEU A 71 2.74 10.55 9.97
N ILE A 72 3.75 10.43 10.83
CA ILE A 72 4.14 9.13 11.40
C ILE A 72 3.10 8.62 12.40
N LYS A 73 2.51 9.52 13.19
CA LYS A 73 1.50 9.16 14.19
C LYS A 73 0.21 8.65 13.55
N TYR A 74 -0.25 9.23 12.45
CA TYR A 74 -1.57 8.92 11.88
C TYR A 74 -1.51 8.18 10.53
N GLY A 75 -0.37 8.24 9.85
CA GLY A 75 -0.16 7.60 8.56
C GLY A 75 -0.05 6.08 8.66
N HIS A 76 -0.35 5.42 7.54
CA HIS A 76 -0.21 3.98 7.36
C HIS A 76 0.39 3.72 5.98
N PHE A 77 1.13 2.61 5.86
CA PHE A 77 1.34 1.95 4.58
C PHE A 77 0.16 1.04 4.28
N ASP A 78 -0.18 0.90 3.00
CA ASP A 78 -1.20 -0.07 2.59
C ASP A 78 -0.74 -1.47 2.91
N GLY A 79 0.53 -1.81 2.68
CA GLY A 79 1.14 -3.03 3.20
C GLY A 79 2.61 -2.87 3.54
N TYR A 80 3.08 -3.63 4.54
CA TYR A 80 4.49 -3.69 4.95
C TYR A 80 4.87 -5.12 5.31
N ALA A 81 6.06 -5.55 4.91
CA ALA A 81 6.67 -6.79 5.35
C ALA A 81 8.19 -6.69 5.42
N GLU A 82 8.78 -7.48 6.32
CA GLU A 82 10.22 -7.74 6.32
C GLU A 82 10.50 -9.06 5.60
N LEU A 83 11.27 -8.97 4.53
CA LEU A 83 11.64 -10.06 3.65
C LEU A 83 13.07 -10.50 3.93
N LYS A 84 13.33 -11.79 3.79
CA LYS A 84 14.69 -12.35 3.79
C LYS A 84 14.96 -12.91 2.39
N LEU A 85 15.71 -12.17 1.57
CA LEU A 85 16.04 -12.54 0.20
C LEU A 85 17.55 -12.52 0.02
N ASN A 86 18.14 -13.60 -0.52
CA ASN A 86 19.59 -13.71 -0.78
C ASN A 86 20.48 -13.32 0.42
N ARG A 87 20.12 -13.79 1.62
CA ARG A 87 20.77 -13.45 2.91
C ARG A 87 20.70 -11.96 3.32
N LYS A 88 19.96 -11.12 2.58
CA LYS A 88 19.67 -9.73 2.95
C LYS A 88 18.30 -9.63 3.59
N SER A 89 18.19 -8.79 4.62
CA SER A 89 16.91 -8.38 5.17
C SER A 89 16.44 -7.12 4.45
N ILE A 90 15.20 -7.12 3.97
CA ILE A 90 14.61 -6.00 3.22
C ILE A 90 13.30 -5.64 3.89
N LYS A 91 13.16 -4.39 4.32
CA LYS A 91 11.87 -3.85 4.76
C LYS A 91 11.18 -3.30 3.51
N LEU A 92 10.08 -3.92 3.10
CA LEU A 92 9.34 -3.55 1.90
C LEU A 92 7.96 -3.05 2.30
N ALA A 93 7.61 -1.86 1.82
CA ALA A 93 6.28 -1.28 1.95
C ALA A 93 5.70 -1.00 0.56
N PHE A 94 4.37 -0.98 0.47
CA PHE A 94 3.69 -0.50 -0.73
C PHE A 94 2.50 0.40 -0.42
N GLU A 95 2.17 1.25 -1.39
CA GLU A 95 0.96 2.09 -1.40
C GLU A 95 0.34 2.13 -2.80
N TYR A 96 -0.99 2.13 -2.86
CA TYR A 96 -1.72 2.41 -4.10
C TYR A 96 -2.19 3.87 -4.12
N ASN A 97 -1.77 4.63 -5.12
CA ASN A 97 -2.13 6.04 -5.24
C ASN A 97 -3.21 6.26 -6.30
N GLY A 98 -4.43 6.56 -5.85
CA GLY A 98 -5.56 6.93 -6.71
C GLY A 98 -5.40 8.29 -7.43
N PRO A 99 -6.30 8.62 -8.37
CA PRO A 99 -6.29 9.89 -9.12
C PRO A 99 -6.20 11.15 -8.26
N GLN A 100 -6.76 11.10 -7.05
CA GLN A 100 -6.76 12.21 -6.09
C GLN A 100 -5.37 12.67 -5.65
N HIS A 101 -4.33 11.83 -5.80
CA HIS A 101 -2.94 12.20 -5.50
C HIS A 101 -2.28 13.01 -6.63
N TYR A 102 -2.82 12.96 -7.85
CA TYR A 102 -2.15 13.46 -9.06
C TYR A 102 -2.92 14.57 -9.77
N ARG A 103 -4.26 14.59 -9.67
CA ARG A 103 -5.11 15.52 -10.42
C ARG A 103 -5.85 16.46 -9.47
N PHE A 104 -5.85 17.75 -9.77
CA PHE A 104 -6.70 18.77 -9.12
C PHE A 104 -7.37 19.62 -10.21
N PRO A 105 -8.65 20.01 -10.09
CA PRO A 105 -9.56 19.78 -8.97
C PRO A 105 -9.99 18.32 -8.83
N ASN A 106 -10.37 17.92 -7.61
CA ASN A 106 -10.93 16.59 -7.33
C ASN A 106 -11.92 16.66 -6.15
N HIS A 107 -12.76 15.64 -5.98
CA HIS A 107 -13.80 15.60 -4.94
C HIS A 107 -13.25 15.47 -3.51
N VAL A 108 -12.00 15.04 -3.36
CA VAL A 108 -11.36 14.80 -2.04
C VAL A 108 -10.81 16.10 -1.47
N HIS A 109 -10.12 16.88 -2.30
CA HIS A 109 -9.45 18.11 -1.89
C HIS A 109 -10.31 19.32 -2.23
N LYS A 110 -10.95 19.89 -1.20
CA LYS A 110 -11.76 21.12 -1.34
C LYS A 110 -10.96 22.32 -1.86
N THR A 111 -9.65 22.35 -1.64
CA THR A 111 -8.77 23.46 -2.04
C THR A 111 -7.45 22.96 -2.61
N LYS A 112 -6.77 23.81 -3.38
CA LYS A 112 -5.47 23.49 -4.00
C LYS A 112 -4.36 23.34 -2.95
N GLU A 113 -4.45 24.07 -1.84
CA GLU A 113 -3.52 23.99 -0.73
C GLU A 113 -3.55 22.61 -0.08
N LYS A 114 -4.74 22.02 0.13
CA LYS A 114 -4.87 20.66 0.67
C LYS A 114 -4.27 19.62 -0.27
N PHE A 115 -4.48 19.77 -1.57
CA PHE A 115 -3.88 18.90 -2.57
C PHE A 115 -2.35 19.00 -2.56
N ASN A 116 -1.80 20.23 -2.53
CA ASN A 116 -0.36 20.45 -2.45
C ASN A 116 0.22 19.92 -1.13
N TYR A 117 -0.52 20.05 -0.02
CA TYR A 117 -0.14 19.49 1.26
C TYR A 117 -0.08 17.97 1.22
N GLN A 118 -1.04 17.29 0.58
CA GLN A 118 -0.97 15.83 0.39
C GLN A 118 0.28 15.44 -0.41
N ARG A 119 0.61 16.14 -1.49
CA ARG A 119 1.84 15.88 -2.26
C ARG A 119 3.10 16.10 -1.42
N PHE A 120 3.10 17.11 -0.56
CA PHE A 120 4.19 17.35 0.38
C PHE A 120 4.33 16.22 1.39
N LEU A 121 3.21 15.70 1.94
CA LEU A 121 3.21 14.54 2.83
C LEU A 121 3.74 13.28 2.13
N ASP A 122 3.37 13.04 0.88
CA ASP A 122 3.85 11.90 0.10
C ASP A 122 5.38 11.99 -0.10
N GLN A 123 5.92 13.18 -0.36
CA GLN A 123 7.37 13.43 -0.42
C GLN A 123 8.08 13.21 0.93
N MET A 124 7.50 13.72 2.02
CA MET A 124 8.02 13.51 3.38
C MET A 124 8.05 12.03 3.74
N LYS A 125 6.99 11.29 3.38
CA LYS A 125 6.89 9.84 3.60
C LYS A 125 8.02 9.10 2.88
N GLN A 126 8.27 9.43 1.62
CA GLN A 126 9.38 8.84 0.87
C GLN A 126 10.73 9.13 1.52
N LYS A 127 10.99 10.40 1.88
CA LYS A 127 12.25 10.80 2.54
C LYS A 127 12.51 10.03 3.84
N VAL A 128 11.49 9.86 4.67
CA VAL A 128 11.66 9.13 5.94
C VAL A 128 11.81 7.62 5.74
N CYS A 129 11.23 7.05 4.69
CA CYS A 129 11.46 5.65 4.33
C CYS A 129 12.92 5.41 3.88
N ASP A 130 13.45 6.34 3.07
CA ASP A 130 14.78 6.27 2.49
C ASP A 130 15.91 6.58 3.50
N ALA A 131 15.56 7.17 4.66
CA ALA A 131 16.51 7.43 5.73
C ALA A 131 17.26 6.13 6.15
N GLU A 132 18.56 6.26 6.39
CA GLU A 132 19.51 5.15 6.64
C GLU A 132 19.10 4.26 7.83
N GLU A 133 18.37 4.83 8.78
CA GLU A 133 17.93 4.17 10.00
C GLU A 133 16.62 3.38 9.79
N ASN A 134 15.82 3.79 8.80
CA ASN A 134 14.60 3.10 8.42
C ASN A 134 14.85 2.08 7.32
N LYS A 135 15.49 2.49 6.21
CA LYS A 135 15.76 1.67 5.01
C LYS A 135 14.54 0.87 4.56
N ILE A 136 13.41 1.55 4.45
CA ILE A 136 12.16 0.96 3.96
C ILE A 136 12.11 1.21 2.47
N VAL A 137 12.13 0.14 1.68
CA VAL A 137 11.86 0.21 0.25
C VAL A 137 10.37 0.48 0.08
N LEU A 138 10.00 1.69 -0.30
CA LEU A 138 8.61 2.05 -0.59
C LEU A 138 8.35 1.96 -2.09
N ILE A 139 7.42 1.08 -2.48
CA ILE A 139 6.91 0.97 -3.86
C ILE A 139 5.51 1.57 -3.90
N VAL A 140 5.37 2.68 -4.63
CA VAL A 140 4.07 3.29 -4.89
C VAL A 140 3.56 2.78 -6.24
N PHE A 141 2.31 2.32 -6.28
CA PHE A 141 1.60 1.94 -7.50
C PHE A 141 0.61 3.06 -7.89
N PRO A 142 0.92 3.90 -8.89
CA PRO A 142 0.01 4.93 -9.38
C PRO A 142 -1.16 4.32 -10.14
N PHE A 143 -2.36 4.87 -9.96
CA PHE A 143 -3.56 4.41 -10.67
C PHE A 143 -3.40 4.40 -12.20
N PHE A 144 -2.65 5.34 -12.78
CA PHE A 144 -2.52 5.44 -14.24
C PHE A 144 -1.63 4.37 -14.86
N ILE A 145 -0.93 3.55 -14.05
CA ILE A 145 -0.25 2.35 -14.55
C ILE A 145 -1.27 1.37 -15.10
N ASP A 146 -2.38 1.21 -14.39
CA ASP A 146 -3.55 0.48 -14.85
C ASP A 146 -4.80 1.00 -14.13
N GLU A 147 -5.55 1.91 -14.78
CA GLU A 147 -6.66 2.62 -14.13
C GLU A 147 -7.76 1.68 -13.63
N ARG A 148 -7.90 0.51 -14.28
CA ARG A 148 -8.92 -0.49 -13.96
C ARG A 148 -8.39 -1.64 -13.10
N MET A 149 -7.08 -1.69 -12.85
CA MET A 149 -6.42 -2.82 -12.21
C MET A 149 -6.81 -4.16 -12.86
N ASP A 150 -6.98 -4.19 -14.18
CA ASP A 150 -7.53 -5.32 -14.93
C ASP A 150 -6.50 -5.97 -15.88
N ASN A 151 -5.25 -5.50 -15.89
CA ASN A 151 -4.17 -6.08 -16.66
C ASN A 151 -3.12 -6.75 -15.74
N PRO A 152 -3.25 -8.07 -15.50
CA PRO A 152 -2.35 -8.79 -14.62
C PRO A 152 -0.86 -8.64 -14.93
N GLU A 153 -0.50 -8.62 -16.21
CA GLU A 153 0.89 -8.57 -16.65
C GLU A 153 1.49 -7.19 -16.39
N ILE A 154 0.75 -6.11 -16.67
CA ILE A 154 1.21 -4.75 -16.38
C ILE A 154 1.42 -4.57 -14.88
N ILE A 155 0.47 -5.02 -14.06
CA ILE A 155 0.55 -4.87 -12.60
C ILE A 155 1.76 -5.61 -12.03
N GLN A 156 1.92 -6.89 -12.39
CA GLN A 156 3.05 -7.71 -11.93
C GLN A 156 4.39 -7.12 -12.41
N ASN A 157 4.50 -6.77 -13.69
CA ASN A 157 5.74 -6.25 -14.26
C ASN A 157 6.16 -4.93 -13.61
N TYR A 158 5.20 -4.04 -13.32
CA TYR A 158 5.50 -2.78 -12.62
C TYR A 158 6.08 -3.04 -11.23
N ILE A 159 5.43 -3.90 -10.42
CA ILE A 159 5.88 -4.20 -9.05
C ILE A 159 7.29 -4.82 -9.07
N VAL A 160 7.53 -5.80 -9.95
CA VAL A 160 8.84 -6.46 -10.08
C VAL A 160 9.90 -5.47 -10.54
N LYS A 161 9.60 -4.64 -11.56
CA LYS A 161 10.52 -3.62 -12.05
C LYS A 161 10.91 -2.62 -10.98
N GLU A 162 9.93 -2.06 -10.26
CA GLU A 162 10.20 -1.10 -9.18
C GLU A 162 11.01 -1.72 -8.04
N PHE A 163 10.69 -2.97 -7.67
CA PHE A 163 11.46 -3.71 -6.67
C PHE A 163 12.91 -3.91 -7.12
N ASN A 164 13.13 -4.36 -8.35
CA ASN A 164 14.46 -4.59 -8.91
C ASN A 164 15.27 -3.28 -8.94
N ILE A 165 14.68 -2.18 -9.40
CA ILE A 165 15.33 -0.86 -9.46
C ILE A 165 15.75 -0.39 -8.05
N LYS A 166 14.86 -0.51 -7.07
CA LYS A 166 15.10 0.02 -5.71
C LYS A 166 16.02 -0.84 -4.86
N THR A 167 16.08 -2.15 -5.12
CA THR A 167 16.87 -3.09 -4.31
C THR A 167 18.14 -3.60 -4.98
N GLY A 168 18.22 -3.50 -6.32
CA GLY A 168 19.25 -4.14 -7.12
C GLY A 168 19.17 -5.67 -7.12
N ILE A 169 18.06 -6.26 -6.66
CA ILE A 169 17.84 -7.71 -6.65
C ILE A 169 16.91 -8.05 -7.80
N ASP A 170 17.35 -8.93 -8.69
CA ASP A 170 16.53 -9.41 -9.79
C ASP A 170 15.69 -10.62 -9.35
N LEU A 171 14.37 -10.51 -9.49
CA LEU A 171 13.44 -11.62 -9.27
C LEU A 171 13.28 -12.41 -10.58
N VAL A 172 14.05 -13.48 -10.72
CA VAL A 172 14.00 -14.38 -11.88
C VAL A 172 12.93 -15.47 -11.72
N ASP A 173 12.42 -15.97 -12.85
CA ASP A 173 11.53 -17.15 -12.93
C ASP A 173 10.20 -17.05 -12.15
N LEU A 174 9.65 -15.84 -12.00
CA LEU A 174 8.34 -15.67 -11.36
C LEU A 174 7.20 -16.22 -12.25
N PRO A 175 6.24 -16.97 -11.69
CA PRO A 175 5.05 -17.36 -12.43
C PRO A 175 4.20 -16.13 -12.77
N LYS A 176 3.44 -16.20 -13.86
CA LYS A 176 2.47 -15.15 -14.21
C LYS A 176 1.26 -15.24 -13.29
N PHE A 177 1.06 -14.23 -12.46
CA PHE A 177 -0.05 -14.15 -11.52
C PHE A 177 -1.26 -13.45 -12.14
N ASN A 178 -2.45 -14.03 -11.97
CA ASN A 178 -3.70 -13.47 -12.47
C ASN A 178 -4.73 -13.29 -11.34
N HIS A 179 -4.92 -12.05 -10.90
CA HIS A 179 -5.90 -11.76 -9.86
C HIS A 179 -7.36 -11.90 -10.35
N LYS A 180 -7.64 -11.94 -11.66
CA LYS A 180 -9.01 -12.14 -12.17
C LYS A 180 -9.51 -13.57 -12.00
N THR A 181 -8.60 -14.54 -11.92
CA THR A 181 -8.94 -15.91 -11.53
C THR A 181 -9.13 -16.05 -10.02
N TYR A 182 -8.80 -15.00 -9.26
CA TYR A 182 -8.94 -14.91 -7.81
C TYR A 182 -10.15 -14.04 -7.48
N VAL A 183 -11.22 -14.64 -6.97
CA VAL A 183 -12.42 -13.88 -6.62
C VAL A 183 -12.19 -13.18 -5.28
N PHE A 184 -11.96 -11.86 -5.29
CA PHE A 184 -12.02 -11.06 -4.09
C PHE A 184 -13.46 -11.06 -3.55
N GLY A 185 -13.70 -11.67 -2.39
CA GLY A 185 -14.93 -11.51 -1.64
C GLY A 185 -16.16 -12.32 -2.08
N GLN A 186 -16.04 -13.34 -2.93
CA GLN A 186 -17.12 -14.31 -3.15
C GLN A 186 -16.57 -15.74 -3.31
N TYR A 187 -16.58 -16.50 -2.22
CA TYR A 187 -16.78 -17.94 -2.35
C TYR A 187 -18.21 -18.17 -2.83
N LYS A 188 -18.39 -18.58 -4.08
CA LYS A 188 -19.43 -19.58 -4.37
C LYS A 188 -18.77 -20.95 -4.28
N LEU A 189 -18.84 -21.52 -3.08
CA LEU A 189 -18.55 -22.92 -2.77
C LEU A 189 -19.59 -23.89 -3.38
N ASP A 190 -20.25 -23.51 -4.48
CA ASP A 190 -21.29 -24.30 -5.14
C ASP A 190 -20.80 -24.95 -6.46
N LYS A 191 -19.50 -24.86 -6.78
CA LYS A 191 -18.93 -25.59 -7.93
C LYS A 191 -18.09 -26.81 -7.57
N TYR A 192 -17.98 -27.13 -6.28
CA TYR A 192 -17.24 -28.28 -5.76
C TYR A 192 -17.96 -29.06 -4.64
N LEU A 193 -19.27 -28.85 -4.46
CA LEU A 193 -20.13 -29.71 -3.65
C LEU A 193 -21.08 -30.47 -4.58
N LYS A 194 -20.72 -31.72 -4.86
CA LYS A 194 -21.38 -32.80 -5.63
C LYS A 194 -22.20 -32.40 -6.86
#